data_AF-A0A2D8XG60-F1
#
_entry.id   AF-A0A2D8XG60-F1
#
_cell.length_a   1.000
_cell.length_b   1.000
_cell.length_c   1.000
_cell.angle_alpha   90.00
_cell.angle_beta   90.00
_cell.angle_gamma   90.00
#
_symmetry.space_group_name_H-M   'P 1'
#
loop_
_entity.id
_entity.type
_entity.pdbx_description
1 polymer ?
#
loop_
_entity_poly.entity_id
_entity_poly.type
_entity_poly.pdbx_seq_one_letter_code
_entity_poly.pdbx_strand_id
1 'polypeptide(L)'
;MSSEPAALSWARRLQQERRLHIRASQPWLRVETEGFAYIVRDWSVGGAAIDHFHTPGMVGTLVTGLIGWSNAETLSPFQADIVRQDDEGRTALRWLNMDVEIQRELDQIARHR
;
A
#
# COMPACT_ATOMS: atom_id res chain seq x y z
N MET A 1 -19.48 -11.38 -38.33
CA MET A 1 -18.32 -11.58 -37.44
C MET A 1 -17.99 -10.22 -36.84
N SER A 2 -18.56 -9.91 -35.67
CA SER A 2 -18.38 -8.61 -35.02
C SER A 2 -17.05 -8.54 -34.27
N SER A 3 -16.20 -7.60 -34.66
CA SER A 3 -15.08 -7.14 -33.84
C SER A 3 -15.61 -6.14 -32.80
N GLU A 4 -15.43 -6.46 -31.53
CA GLU A 4 -15.69 -5.53 -30.44
C GLU A 4 -14.70 -4.34 -30.56
N PRO A 5 -15.16 -3.08 -30.47
CA PRO A 5 -14.27 -1.94 -30.60
C PRO A 5 -13.28 -1.90 -29.42
N ALA A 6 -12.00 -1.67 -29.70
CA ALA A 6 -10.92 -1.66 -28.70
C ALA A 6 -11.22 -0.79 -27.47
N ALA A 7 -12.00 0.29 -27.62
CA ALA A 7 -12.43 1.14 -26.51
C ALA A 7 -13.24 0.41 -25.42
N LEU A 8 -14.06 -0.58 -25.79
CA LEU A 8 -14.85 -1.39 -24.84
C LEU A 8 -13.99 -2.42 -24.10
N SER A 9 -12.94 -2.97 -24.74
CA SER A 9 -12.00 -3.88 -24.08
C SER A 9 -11.04 -3.15 -23.12
N TRP A 10 -10.66 -1.91 -23.43
CA TRP A 10 -9.93 -1.02 -22.51
C TRP A 10 -10.74 -0.64 -21.27
N ALA A 11 -12.01 -0.25 -21.42
CA ALA A 11 -12.89 0.08 -20.30
C ALA A 11 -13.10 -1.13 -19.36
N ARG A 12 -13.21 -2.34 -19.91
CA ARG A 12 -13.38 -3.59 -19.15
C ARG A 12 -12.10 -4.02 -18.41
N ARG A 13 -10.92 -3.69 -18.92
CA ARG A 13 -9.61 -3.92 -18.26
C ARG A 13 -9.35 -2.91 -17.14
N LEU A 14 -9.72 -1.65 -17.35
CA LEU A 14 -9.74 -0.60 -16.32
C LEU A 14 -10.74 -0.91 -15.19
N GLN A 15 -11.82 -1.64 -15.50
CA GLN A 15 -12.77 -2.18 -14.52
C GLN A 15 -12.29 -3.50 -13.86
N GLN A 16 -11.28 -4.19 -14.41
CA GLN A 16 -10.74 -5.46 -13.90
C GLN A 16 -9.52 -5.30 -12.96
N GLU A 17 -8.80 -4.19 -12.98
CA GLU A 17 -7.96 -3.77 -11.82
C GLU A 17 -8.84 -3.20 -10.69
N ARG A 18 -10.01 -3.81 -10.47
CA ARG A 18 -10.89 -3.58 -9.34
C ARG A 18 -10.10 -3.85 -8.07
N ARG A 19 -9.65 -2.78 -7.44
CA ARG A 19 -8.90 -2.81 -6.18
C ARG A 19 -9.74 -3.54 -5.13
N LEU A 20 -9.19 -4.62 -4.60
CA LEU A 20 -9.90 -5.55 -3.70
C LEU A 20 -10.09 -4.99 -2.28
N HIS A 21 -9.29 -4.00 -1.87
CA HIS A 21 -9.31 -3.46 -0.51
C HIS A 21 -9.63 -1.96 -0.51
N ILE A 22 -10.52 -1.58 0.42
CA ILE A 22 -10.84 -0.18 0.72
C ILE A 22 -9.60 0.51 1.28
N ARG A 23 -9.34 1.74 0.82
CA ARG A 23 -8.23 2.56 1.31
C ARG A 23 -8.70 3.49 2.40
N ALA A 24 -7.88 3.60 3.44
CA ALA A 24 -8.06 4.56 4.51
C ALA A 24 -6.83 5.46 4.59
N SER A 25 -7.05 6.76 4.78
CA SER A 25 -6.00 7.72 5.16
C SER A 25 -5.96 7.95 6.67
N GLN A 26 -6.94 7.42 7.41
CA GLN A 26 -7.03 7.51 8.86
C GLN A 26 -7.53 6.19 9.47
N PRO A 27 -7.10 5.83 10.69
CA PRO A 27 -6.00 6.43 11.45
C PRO A 27 -4.68 6.42 10.69
N TRP A 28 -3.77 7.32 11.06
CA TRP A 28 -2.48 7.46 10.38
C TRP A 28 -1.59 6.27 10.73
N LEU A 29 -1.15 5.56 9.69
CA LEU A 29 -0.21 4.45 9.80
C LEU A 29 1.21 4.99 9.58
N ARG A 30 2.13 4.55 10.42
CA ARG A 30 3.56 4.88 10.38
C ARG A 30 4.35 3.70 9.86
N VAL A 31 5.31 3.97 8.99
CA VAL A 31 6.29 3.00 8.50
C VAL A 31 7.69 3.57 8.75
N GLU A 32 8.58 2.76 9.30
CA GLU A 32 9.99 3.10 9.46
C GLU A 32 10.86 2.11 8.69
N THR A 33 11.77 2.63 7.87
CA THR A 33 12.67 1.80 7.08
C THR A 33 13.91 2.59 6.70
N GLU A 34 15.06 1.91 6.67
CA GLU A 34 16.35 2.51 6.27
C GLU A 34 16.71 3.82 7.00
N GLY A 35 16.26 3.98 8.25
CA GLY A 35 16.52 5.17 9.07
C GLY A 35 15.54 6.34 8.85
N PHE A 36 14.51 6.17 8.02
CA PHE A 36 13.46 7.16 7.78
C PHE A 36 12.13 6.71 8.38
N ALA A 37 11.34 7.67 8.85
CA ALA A 37 9.98 7.46 9.33
C ALA A 37 8.98 8.18 8.42
N TYR A 38 7.91 7.48 8.07
CA TYR A 38 6.87 7.91 7.15
C TYR A 38 5.51 7.82 7.80
N ILE A 39 4.70 8.86 7.65
CA ILE A 39 3.25 8.71 7.74
C ILE A 39 2.76 8.35 6.35
N VAL A 40 2.13 7.19 6.23
CA VAL A 40 1.61 6.74 4.93
C VAL A 40 0.43 7.63 4.52
N ARG A 41 0.34 7.93 3.22
CA ARG A 41 -0.74 8.72 2.64
C ARG A 41 -2.08 8.00 2.75
N ASP A 42 -2.09 6.75 2.32
CA ASP A 42 -3.22 5.84 2.41
C ASP A 42 -2.74 4.40 2.60
N TRP A 43 -3.58 3.58 3.21
CA TRP A 43 -3.30 2.19 3.46
C TRP A 43 -4.55 1.32 3.25
N SER A 44 -4.32 0.04 3.09
CA SER A 44 -5.30 -1.03 3.03
C SER A 44 -4.71 -2.29 3.66
N VAL A 45 -5.52 -3.34 3.78
CA VAL A 45 -5.04 -4.66 4.24
C VAL A 45 -3.98 -5.26 3.31
N GLY A 46 -3.91 -4.82 2.05
CA GLY A 46 -2.96 -5.33 1.06
C GLY A 46 -1.72 -4.47 0.81
N GLY A 47 -1.67 -3.24 1.30
CA GLY A 47 -0.59 -2.31 0.97
C GLY A 47 -0.80 -0.89 1.46
N ALA A 48 0.18 -0.01 1.22
CA ALA A 48 0.08 1.42 1.46
C ALA A 48 0.79 2.24 0.40
N ALA A 49 0.48 3.53 0.37
CA ALA A 49 1.18 4.53 -0.44
C ALA A 49 1.94 5.50 0.48
N ILE A 50 3.20 5.78 0.12
CA ILE A 50 4.06 6.74 0.81
C ILE A 50 4.44 7.83 -0.19
N ASP A 51 4.23 9.10 0.16
CA ASP A 51 4.70 10.23 -0.63
C ASP A 51 6.17 10.51 -0.29
N HIS A 52 6.98 10.91 -1.29
CA HIS A 52 8.39 11.26 -1.15
C HIS A 52 9.25 10.19 -0.46
N PHE A 53 9.07 8.92 -0.85
CA PHE A 53 9.87 7.82 -0.31
C PHE A 53 11.36 8.03 -0.63
N HIS A 54 12.21 7.96 0.39
CA HIS A 54 13.63 8.39 0.31
C HIS A 54 14.45 7.63 -0.73
N THR A 55 14.15 6.35 -0.95
CA THR A 55 14.88 5.51 -1.90
C THR A 55 14.04 5.25 -3.14
N PRO A 56 14.43 5.78 -4.32
CA PRO A 56 13.85 5.30 -5.57
C PRO A 56 14.25 3.84 -5.78
N GLY A 57 13.26 2.96 -5.92
CA GLY A 57 13.45 1.52 -6.05
C GLY A 57 12.74 0.97 -7.29
N MET A 58 13.25 -0.12 -7.83
CA MET A 58 12.56 -0.82 -8.91
C MET A 58 11.30 -1.50 -8.37
N VAL A 59 10.27 -1.62 -9.21
CA VAL A 59 9.14 -2.50 -8.91
C VAL A 59 9.67 -3.92 -8.65
N GLY A 60 9.23 -4.52 -7.54
CA GLY A 60 9.70 -5.80 -7.02
C GLY A 60 10.82 -5.70 -5.99
N THR A 61 11.39 -4.52 -5.74
CA THR A 61 12.36 -4.32 -4.65
C THR A 61 11.69 -4.55 -3.30
N LEU A 62 12.34 -5.36 -2.46
CA LEU A 62 11.91 -5.62 -1.09
C LEU A 62 12.20 -4.43 -0.18
N VAL A 63 11.24 -4.09 0.66
CA VAL A 63 11.33 -3.09 1.71
C VAL A 63 11.02 -3.78 3.04
N THR A 64 11.91 -3.60 4.01
CA THR A 64 11.73 -4.15 5.37
C THR A 64 11.87 -3.03 6.39
N GLY A 65 11.24 -3.20 7.55
CA GLY A 65 11.25 -2.16 8.56
C GLY A 65 10.25 -2.41 9.67
N LEU A 66 9.80 -1.33 10.30
CA LEU A 66 8.80 -1.34 11.36
C LEU A 66 7.52 -0.64 10.90
N ILE A 67 6.38 -1.11 11.37
CA ILE A 67 5.05 -0.59 11.06
C ILE A 67 4.21 -0.51 12.32
N GLY A 68 3.34 0.50 12.39
CA GLY A 68 2.36 0.62 13.47
C GLY A 68 1.55 1.89 13.32
N TRP A 69 0.59 2.11 14.21
CA TRP A 69 -0.15 3.36 14.21
C TRP A 69 0.74 4.52 14.65
N SER A 70 0.54 5.71 14.09
CA SER A 70 1.35 6.89 14.39
C SER A 70 1.38 7.28 15.87
N ASN A 71 0.35 6.93 16.63
CA ASN A 71 0.21 7.17 18.06
C ASN A 71 0.55 5.94 18.93
N ALA A 72 0.99 4.83 18.34
CA ALA A 72 1.43 3.66 19.08
C ALA A 72 2.83 3.87 19.67
N GLU A 73 3.05 3.35 20.89
CA GLU A 73 4.37 3.36 21.53
C GLU A 73 5.32 2.32 20.93
N THR A 74 4.76 1.26 20.35
CA THR A 74 5.50 0.14 19.78
C THR A 74 5.20 0.00 18.28
N LEU A 75 6.21 -0.43 17.53
CA LEU A 75 6.09 -0.78 16.12
C LEU A 75 6.50 -2.23 15.93
N SER A 76 5.90 -2.89 14.94
CA SER A 76 6.14 -4.30 14.64
C SER A 76 6.88 -4.46 13.32
N PRO A 77 7.69 -5.51 13.14
CA PRO A 77 8.37 -5.75 11.88
C PRO A 77 7.42 -5.96 10.70
N PHE A 78 7.81 -5.50 9.52
CA PHE A 78 7.13 -5.81 8.25
C PHE A 78 8.11 -6.14 7.12
N GLN A 79 7.57 -6.78 6.09
CA GLN A 79 8.18 -6.95 4.77
C GLN A 79 7.16 -6.59 3.69
N ALA A 80 7.61 -5.86 2.68
CA ALA A 80 6.81 -5.40 1.57
C ALA A 80 7.62 -5.45 0.27
N ASP A 81 6.95 -5.36 -0.87
CA ASP A 81 7.60 -5.01 -2.13
C ASP A 81 7.02 -3.74 -2.74
N ILE A 82 7.87 -3.01 -3.46
CA ILE A 82 7.46 -1.87 -4.27
C ILE A 82 6.67 -2.41 -5.46
N VAL A 83 5.39 -2.05 -5.58
CA VAL A 83 4.55 -2.47 -6.71
C VAL A 83 4.36 -1.36 -7.74
N ARG A 84 4.63 -0.12 -7.36
CA ARG A 84 4.58 1.05 -8.25
C ARG A 84 5.36 2.20 -7.64
N GLN A 85 6.04 2.95 -8.49
CA GLN A 85 6.57 4.27 -8.15
C GLN A 85 6.18 5.23 -9.28
N ASP A 86 5.86 6.48 -8.95
CA ASP A 86 5.54 7.51 -9.94
C ASP A 86 6.53 8.69 -9.91
N ASP A 87 6.41 9.55 -10.92
CA ASP A 87 7.32 10.68 -11.17
C ASP A 87 7.22 11.79 -10.10
N GLU A 88 6.19 11.75 -9.24
CA GLU A 88 6.02 12.66 -8.08
C GLU A 88 6.73 12.12 -6.83
N GLY A 89 7.38 10.96 -6.92
CA GLY A 89 8.05 10.30 -5.81
C GLY A 89 7.11 9.55 -4.88
N ARG A 90 5.90 9.20 -5.34
CA ARG A 90 4.99 8.35 -4.57
C ARG A 90 5.30 6.89 -4.83
N THR A 91 5.44 6.14 -3.74
CA THR A 91 5.75 4.71 -3.77
C THR A 91 4.59 3.93 -3.19
N ALA A 92 4.07 2.98 -3.95
CA ALA A 92 3.08 2.02 -3.49
C ALA A 92 3.78 0.73 -3.07
N LEU A 93 3.52 0.32 -1.84
CA LEU A 93 4.00 -0.91 -1.24
C LEU A 93 2.87 -1.94 -1.20
N ARG A 94 3.20 -3.21 -1.43
CA ARG A 94 2.34 -4.34 -1.13
C ARG A 94 2.93 -5.13 0.03
N TRP A 95 2.07 -5.46 0.99
CA TRP A 95 2.47 -6.23 2.16
C TRP A 95 2.75 -7.68 1.78
N LEU A 96 3.92 -8.17 2.19
CA LEU A 96 4.33 -9.57 2.03
C LEU A 96 4.27 -10.30 3.36
N ASN A 97 4.68 -9.63 4.44
CA ASN A 97 4.62 -10.14 5.79
C ASN A 97 4.48 -8.99 6.79
N MET A 98 3.74 -9.20 7.86
CA MET A 98 3.62 -8.27 8.98
C MET A 98 3.10 -9.02 10.20
N ASP A 99 3.21 -8.39 11.36
CA ASP A 99 2.61 -8.92 12.57
C ASP A 99 1.09 -9.12 12.41
N VAL A 100 0.60 -10.25 12.93
CA VAL A 100 -0.80 -10.68 12.79
C VAL A 100 -1.77 -9.72 13.48
N GLU A 101 -1.35 -9.05 14.57
CA GLU A 101 -2.17 -8.09 15.28
C GLU A 101 -2.39 -6.83 14.42
N ILE A 102 -1.32 -6.27 13.84
CA ILE A 102 -1.42 -5.14 12.91
C ILE A 102 -2.29 -5.49 11.71
N GLN A 103 -2.12 -6.68 11.13
CA GLN A 103 -2.93 -7.12 9.99
C GLN A 103 -4.42 -7.21 10.35
N ARG A 104 -4.75 -7.71 11.56
CA ARG A 104 -6.13 -7.77 12.06
C ARG A 104 -6.71 -6.38 12.27
N GLU A 105 -5.94 -5.45 12.82
CA GLU A 105 -6.39 -4.07 13.05
C GLU A 105 -6.67 -3.34 11.74
N LEU A 106 -5.80 -3.46 10.74
CA LEU A 106 -6.01 -2.93 9.39
C LEU A 106 -7.34 -3.45 8.79
N ASP A 107 -7.59 -4.76 8.90
CA ASP A 107 -8.81 -5.40 8.39
C ASP A 107 -10.06 -4.94 9.15
N GLN A 108 -10.00 -4.89 10.48
CA GLN A 108 -11.10 -4.40 11.31
C GLN A 108 -11.47 -2.97 10.94
N ILE A 109 -10.50 -2.06 10.85
CA ILE A 109 -10.78 -0.66 10.51
C ILE A 109 -11.31 -0.55 9.07
N ALA A 110 -10.75 -1.28 8.12
CA ALA A 110 -11.19 -1.25 6.73
C ALA A 110 -12.64 -1.71 6.55
N ARG A 111 -13.13 -2.63 7.39
CA ARG A 111 -14.54 -3.10 7.36
C ARG A 111 -15.56 -2.12 7.93
N HIS A 112 -15.13 -1.15 8.72
CA HIS A 112 -16.00 -0.17 9.38
C HIS A 112 -15.98 1.21 8.69
N ARG A 113 -15.51 1.27 7.44
CA ARG A 113 -15.50 2.47 6.58
C ARG A 113 -16.39 2.26 5.36
#